data_AF-A0AAU9KER4-F1
#
_entry.id   AF-A0AAU9KER4-F1
#
_cell.length_a   1.000
_cell.length_b   1.000
_cell.length_c   1.000
_cell.angle_alpha   90.00
_cell.angle_beta   90.00
_cell.angle_gamma   90.00
#
_symmetry.space_group_name_H-M   'P 1'
#
loop_
_entity.id
_entity.type
_entity.pdbx_description
1 polymer ?
#
loop_
_entity_poly.entity_id
_entity_poly.type
_entity_poly.pdbx_seq_one_letter_code
_entity_poly.pdbx_strand_id
1 'polypeptide(L)'
;MIEQTSRSYRELSKFVSKEELITLVETYINRKFDEEIILIENRGGIDKFQELLDVDFRNGINSNSRFEKRIAAYGKNKREEKRLFTFLEFCCYALRNKVLIMLLFMGVLNLILGDIIRDHHQGSTWFEGFAILIAGFIAVVIASVNNYLNQKQFAELRSQKNRAPITVLRGGVQIFTPKRNFSRRCS
;
A
#
# COMPACT_ATOMS: atom_id res chain seq x y z
N MET A 1 -12.70 36.08 8.44
CA MET A 1 -12.29 34.79 7.86
C MET A 1 -10.87 34.36 8.30
N ILE A 2 -9.90 35.29 8.32
CA ILE A 2 -8.50 35.01 8.70
C ILE A 2 -8.35 34.62 10.19
N GLU A 3 -9.09 35.26 11.10
CA GLU A 3 -9.05 34.96 12.55
C GLU A 3 -9.56 33.57 12.93
N GLN A 4 -10.59 33.06 12.27
CA GLN A 4 -11.10 31.70 12.53
C GLN A 4 -10.11 30.64 12.04
N THR A 5 -9.41 30.95 10.94
CA THR A 5 -8.42 30.08 10.33
C THR A 5 -7.18 29.97 11.23
N SER A 6 -6.65 31.09 11.74
CA SER A 6 -5.50 31.11 12.66
C SER A 6 -5.80 30.43 14.01
N ARG A 7 -7.02 30.57 14.55
CA ARG A 7 -7.46 29.88 15.77
C ARG A 7 -7.49 28.36 15.59
N SER A 8 -7.94 27.89 14.43
CA SER A 8 -7.96 26.47 14.08
C SER A 8 -6.54 25.89 13.99
N TYR A 9 -5.60 26.60 13.36
CA TYR A 9 -4.19 26.17 13.27
C TYR A 9 -3.48 26.10 14.64
N ARG A 10 -3.75 27.05 15.55
CA ARG A 10 -3.18 27.05 16.91
C ARG A 10 -3.74 25.93 17.80
N GLU A 11 -4.97 25.49 17.54
CA GLU A 11 -5.56 24.33 18.22
C GLU A 11 -5.04 23.01 17.63
N LEU A 12 -4.74 22.98 16.33
CA LEU A 12 -4.14 21.82 15.66
C LEU A 12 -2.67 21.60 16.05
N SER A 13 -1.91 22.66 16.34
CA SER A 13 -0.51 22.56 16.78
C SER A 13 -0.33 21.94 18.16
N LYS A 14 -1.41 21.74 18.93
CA LYS A 14 -1.39 21.04 20.22
C LYS A 14 -1.41 19.52 20.08
N PHE A 15 -1.77 19.00 18.91
CA PHE A 15 -1.78 17.56 18.66
C PHE A 15 -0.38 17.02 18.41
N VAL A 16 -0.12 15.78 18.85
CA VAL A 16 1.09 15.04 18.47
C VAL A 16 1.18 14.95 16.94
N SER A 17 2.37 15.21 16.38
CA SER A 17 2.59 15.07 14.94
C SER A 17 2.42 13.62 14.49
N LYS A 18 1.99 13.41 13.25
CA LYS A 18 1.81 12.06 12.68
C LYS A 18 3.12 11.29 12.67
N GLU A 19 4.21 11.97 12.34
CA GLU A 19 5.55 11.43 12.20
C GLU A 19 6.05 10.91 13.54
N GLU A 20 5.80 11.64 14.63
CA GLU A 20 6.16 11.22 15.99
C GLU A 20 5.39 9.97 16.42
N LEU A 21 4.09 9.90 16.12
CA LEU A 21 3.30 8.70 16.36
C LEU A 21 3.77 7.50 15.50
N ILE A 22 4.15 7.75 14.25
CA ILE A 22 4.71 6.72 13.36
C ILE A 22 6.02 6.19 13.94
N THR A 23 6.95 7.07 14.31
CA THR A 23 8.22 6.68 14.91
C THR A 23 8.00 5.86 16.18
N LEU A 24 7.12 6.31 17.08
CA LEU A 24 6.81 5.55 18.30
C LEU A 24 6.29 4.14 17.99
N VAL A 25 5.36 4.01 17.04
CA VAL A 25 4.81 2.72 16.63
C VAL A 25 5.86 1.85 15.93
N GLU A 26 6.72 2.44 15.10
CA GLU A 26 7.80 1.74 14.41
C GLU A 26 8.86 1.23 15.39
N THR A 27 9.21 2.03 16.40
CA THR A 27 10.10 1.61 17.50
C THR A 27 9.49 0.45 18.25
N TYR A 28 8.19 0.50 18.58
CA TYR A 28 7.50 -0.63 19.22
C TYR A 28 7.48 -1.90 18.35
N ILE A 29 7.18 -1.77 17.05
CA ILE A 29 7.12 -2.91 16.12
C ILE A 29 8.50 -3.56 15.93
N ASN A 30 9.55 -2.74 15.85
CA ASN A 30 10.92 -3.19 15.61
C ASN A 30 11.77 -3.28 16.88
N ARG A 31 11.13 -3.27 18.05
CA ARG A 31 11.81 -3.16 19.33
C ARG A 31 12.86 -4.25 19.50
N LYS A 32 14.05 -3.86 19.92
CA LYS A 32 15.10 -4.78 20.40
C LYS A 32 15.09 -4.87 21.93
N PHE A 33 14.83 -3.75 22.60
CA PHE A 33 14.78 -3.63 24.06
C PHE A 33 13.59 -2.75 24.49
N ASP A 34 13.84 -1.56 25.02
CA ASP A 34 12.88 -0.66 25.70
C ASP A 34 12.89 0.78 25.13
N GLU A 35 13.38 0.93 23.91
CA GLU A 35 13.54 2.21 23.21
C GLU A 35 12.21 3.01 23.13
N GLU A 36 11.07 2.32 22.98
CA GLU A 36 9.76 2.96 22.97
C GLU A 36 9.37 3.51 24.34
N ILE A 37 9.77 2.84 25.43
CA ILE A 37 9.48 3.26 26.81
C ILE A 37 10.28 4.52 27.12
N ILE A 38 11.58 4.52 26.79
CA ILE A 38 12.45 5.68 26.96
C ILE A 38 11.91 6.89 26.16
N LEU A 39 11.41 6.67 24.94
CA LEU A 39 10.83 7.73 24.12
C LEU A 39 9.56 8.31 24.76
N ILE A 40 8.68 7.45 25.30
CA ILE A 40 7.47 7.87 26.01
C ILE A 40 7.83 8.64 27.28
N GLU A 41 8.75 8.12 28.09
CA GLU A 41 9.17 8.74 29.35
C GLU A 41 9.82 10.10 29.12
N ASN A 42 10.75 10.21 28.17
CA ASN A 42 11.38 11.48 27.79
C ASN A 42 10.37 12.53 27.32
N ARG A 43 9.23 12.11 26.77
CA ARG A 43 8.15 13.01 26.34
C ARG A 43 7.19 13.39 27.46
N GLY A 44 7.36 12.87 28.67
CA GLY A 44 6.53 13.15 29.84
C GLY A 44 5.52 12.04 30.16
N GLY A 45 5.79 10.82 29.70
CA GLY A 45 5.02 9.64 30.05
C GLY A 45 3.68 9.53 29.34
N ILE A 46 2.92 8.53 29.77
CA ILE A 46 1.62 8.16 29.20
C ILE A 46 0.58 9.29 29.41
N ASP A 47 0.64 10.00 30.54
CA ASP A 47 -0.28 11.09 30.86
C ASP A 47 -0.18 12.26 29.87
N LYS A 48 1.03 12.59 29.43
CA LYS A 48 1.23 13.65 28.44
C LYS A 48 0.72 13.24 27.06
N PHE A 49 0.86 11.98 26.68
CA PHE A 49 0.21 11.48 25.45
C PHE A 49 -1.31 11.49 25.55
N GLN A 50 -1.87 11.26 26.74
CA GLN A 50 -3.31 11.38 26.97
C GLN A 50 -3.81 12.80 26.68
N GLU A 51 -3.08 13.81 27.16
CA GLU A 51 -3.36 15.23 26.91
C GLU A 51 -3.16 15.61 25.43
N LEU A 52 -2.02 15.25 24.84
CA LEU A 52 -1.67 15.60 23.45
C LEU A 52 -2.58 14.92 22.42
N LEU A 53 -3.10 13.74 22.73
CA LEU A 53 -4.09 13.05 21.91
C LEU A 53 -5.53 13.46 22.25
N ASP A 54 -5.78 14.27 23.27
CA ASP A 54 -7.13 14.67 23.72
C ASP A 54 -8.10 13.47 23.85
N VAL A 55 -7.60 12.39 24.45
CA VAL A 55 -8.34 11.13 24.67
C VAL A 55 -8.28 10.73 26.13
N ASP A 56 -9.31 10.08 26.65
CA ASP A 56 -9.26 9.45 27.97
C ASP A 56 -8.91 7.97 27.77
N PHE A 57 -7.88 7.41 28.43
CA PHE A 57 -7.54 5.99 28.26
C PHE A 57 -8.55 5.03 28.89
N ARG A 58 -9.34 5.49 29.86
CA ARG A 58 -10.39 4.68 30.51
C ARG A 58 -11.73 4.78 29.80
N ASN A 59 -12.05 5.94 29.22
CA ASN A 59 -13.36 6.17 28.61
C ASN A 59 -13.30 6.35 27.07
N GLY A 60 -12.12 6.43 26.49
CA GLY A 60 -11.93 6.70 25.07
C GLY A 60 -12.40 8.10 24.66
N ILE A 61 -12.87 8.23 23.42
CA ILE A 61 -13.32 9.52 22.85
C ILE A 61 -14.82 9.67 23.07
N ASN A 62 -15.26 10.73 23.78
CA ASN A 62 -16.66 10.93 24.16
C ASN A 62 -17.40 11.97 23.29
N SER A 63 -16.71 12.97 22.69
CA SER A 63 -17.38 14.08 21.99
C SER A 63 -17.28 14.02 20.46
N ASN A 64 -18.43 14.22 19.78
CA ASN A 64 -18.52 14.41 18.33
C ASN A 64 -17.67 15.59 17.81
N SER A 65 -17.49 16.65 18.60
CA SER A 65 -16.66 17.80 18.20
C SER A 65 -15.16 17.48 18.15
N ARG A 66 -14.71 16.47 18.92
CA ARG A 66 -13.31 16.00 18.88
C ARG A 66 -13.02 15.21 17.61
N PHE A 67 -14.02 14.54 17.01
CA PHE A 67 -13.80 13.78 15.77
C PHE A 67 -13.44 14.70 14.60
N GLU A 68 -14.13 15.83 14.43
CA GLU A 68 -13.82 16.77 13.33
C GLU A 68 -12.43 17.40 13.50
N LYS A 69 -12.06 17.80 14.72
CA LYS A 69 -10.70 18.29 15.03
C LYS A 69 -9.62 17.25 14.71
N ARG A 70 -9.85 15.98 15.08
CA ARG A 70 -8.94 14.87 14.79
C ARG A 70 -8.87 14.54 13.30
N ILE A 71 -9.98 14.62 12.57
CA ILE A 71 -9.98 14.45 11.10
C ILE A 71 -9.19 15.58 10.44
N ALA A 72 -9.26 16.81 10.97
CA ALA A 72 -8.45 17.92 10.47
C ALA A 72 -6.94 17.73 10.78
N ALA A 73 -6.58 17.23 11.97
CA ALA A 73 -5.19 16.97 12.34
C ALA A 73 -4.60 15.73 11.63
N TYR A 74 -5.31 14.60 11.71
CA TYR A 74 -4.83 13.29 11.33
C TYR A 74 -5.31 12.83 9.95
N GLY A 75 -6.37 13.42 9.42
CA GLY A 75 -7.06 12.95 8.22
C GLY A 75 -8.10 11.87 8.51
N LYS A 76 -8.76 11.40 7.45
CA LYS A 76 -9.71 10.28 7.52
C LYS A 76 -8.93 8.96 7.50
N ASN A 77 -9.41 7.95 8.22
CA ASN A 77 -8.84 6.59 8.19
C ASN A 77 -9.25 5.83 6.91
N LYS A 78 -8.98 6.43 5.74
CA LYS A 78 -9.17 5.81 4.43
C LYS A 78 -7.79 5.49 3.86
N ARG A 79 -7.49 4.20 3.68
CA ARG A 79 -6.29 3.79 2.94
C ARG A 79 -6.40 4.24 1.49
N GLU A 80 -5.29 4.70 0.94
CA GLU A 80 -5.18 4.96 -0.49
C GLU A 80 -5.47 3.68 -1.27
N GLU A 81 -6.44 3.77 -2.19
CA GLU A 81 -6.75 2.69 -3.11
C GLU A 81 -5.68 2.73 -4.22
N LYS A 82 -4.75 1.77 -4.20
CA LYS A 82 -3.76 1.66 -5.28
C LYS A 82 -4.49 1.41 -6.60
N ARG A 83 -4.15 2.16 -7.64
CA ARG A 83 -4.65 1.94 -9.01
C ARG A 83 -4.37 0.49 -9.41
N LEU A 84 -5.40 -0.18 -9.91
CA LEU A 84 -5.26 -1.51 -10.51
C LEU A 84 -4.66 -1.34 -11.90
N PHE A 85 -3.75 -2.23 -12.25
CA PHE A 85 -3.10 -2.20 -13.56
C PHE A 85 -3.98 -2.99 -14.53
N THR A 86 -4.03 -2.53 -15.76
CA THR A 86 -4.68 -3.25 -16.84
C THR A 86 -3.82 -4.45 -17.27
N PHE A 87 -4.44 -5.41 -17.94
CA PHE A 87 -3.71 -6.57 -18.48
C PHE A 87 -2.57 -6.15 -19.41
N LEU A 88 -2.80 -5.17 -20.30
CA LEU A 88 -1.78 -4.65 -21.21
C LEU A 88 -0.61 -3.99 -20.48
N GLU A 89 -0.88 -3.24 -19.40
CA GLU A 89 0.19 -2.69 -18.56
C GLU A 89 1.06 -3.80 -17.95
N PHE A 90 0.47 -4.95 -17.57
CA PHE A 90 1.23 -6.11 -17.13
C PHE A 90 2.03 -6.79 -18.25
N CYS A 91 1.53 -6.81 -19.48
CA CYS A 91 2.27 -7.30 -20.65
C CYS A 91 3.48 -6.40 -20.94
N CYS A 92 3.28 -5.09 -21.00
CA CYS A 92 4.37 -4.12 -21.17
C CYS A 92 5.38 -4.20 -20.02
N TYR A 93 4.92 -4.40 -18.79
CA TYR A 93 5.81 -4.60 -17.64
C TYR A 93 6.61 -5.90 -17.74
N ALA A 94 5.98 -7.01 -18.14
CA ALA A 94 6.65 -8.30 -18.32
C ALA A 94 7.74 -8.21 -19.40
N LEU A 95 7.51 -7.47 -20.49
CA LEU A 95 8.50 -7.24 -21.55
C LEU A 95 9.74 -6.45 -21.11
N ARG A 96 9.74 -5.80 -19.93
CA ARG A 96 10.95 -5.17 -19.35
C ARG A 96 11.87 -6.16 -18.65
N ASN A 97 11.47 -7.43 -18.53
CA ASN A 97 12.30 -8.47 -17.92
C ASN A 97 13.47 -8.83 -18.84
N LYS A 98 14.71 -8.69 -18.34
CA LYS A 98 15.95 -8.97 -19.09
C LYS A 98 15.98 -10.39 -19.68
N VAL A 99 15.38 -11.37 -19.01
CA VAL A 99 15.30 -12.75 -19.50
C VAL A 99 14.42 -12.84 -20.76
N LEU A 100 13.24 -12.20 -20.73
CA LEU A 100 12.32 -12.18 -21.88
C LEU A 100 12.90 -11.40 -23.06
N ILE A 101 13.57 -10.28 -22.79
CA ILE A 101 14.29 -9.50 -23.81
C ILE A 101 15.37 -10.36 -24.47
N MET A 102 16.14 -11.10 -23.69
CA MET A 102 17.20 -11.98 -24.21
C MET A 102 16.62 -13.11 -25.07
N LEU A 103 15.49 -13.72 -24.68
CA LEU A 103 14.81 -14.75 -25.48
C LEU A 103 14.30 -14.20 -26.82
N LEU A 104 13.72 -13.00 -26.83
CA LEU A 104 13.29 -12.35 -28.07
C LEU A 104 14.49 -12.03 -28.96
N PHE A 105 15.58 -11.51 -28.39
CA PHE A 105 16.80 -11.23 -29.14
C PHE A 105 17.40 -12.50 -29.76
N MET A 106 17.44 -13.61 -29.01
CA MET A 106 17.89 -14.90 -29.53
C MET A 106 16.98 -15.43 -30.64
N GLY A 107 15.66 -15.31 -30.50
CA GLY A 107 14.72 -15.67 -31.55
C GLY A 107 14.94 -14.88 -32.84
N VAL A 108 15.19 -13.58 -32.73
CA VAL A 108 15.51 -12.71 -33.89
C VAL A 108 16.85 -13.10 -34.53
N LEU A 109 17.90 -13.31 -33.75
CA LEU A 109 19.21 -13.75 -34.28
C LEU A 109 19.09 -15.07 -35.03
N ASN A 110 18.36 -16.05 -34.49
CA ASN A 110 18.14 -17.33 -35.16
C ASN A 110 17.34 -17.17 -36.46
N LEU A 111 16.43 -16.21 -36.53
CA LEU A 111 15.66 -15.94 -37.74
C LEU A 111 16.54 -15.30 -38.83
N ILE A 112 17.42 -14.37 -38.45
CA ILE A 112 18.41 -13.75 -39.37
C ILE A 112 19.41 -14.79 -39.86
N LEU A 113 19.98 -15.59 -38.96
CA LEU A 113 20.91 -16.66 -39.33
C LEU A 113 20.25 -17.71 -40.22
N GLY A 114 19.00 -18.08 -39.91
CA GLY A 114 18.21 -19.01 -40.71
C GLY A 114 17.93 -18.49 -42.13
N ASP A 115 17.82 -17.17 -42.32
CA ASP A 115 17.66 -16.54 -43.63
C ASP A 115 18.98 -16.47 -44.41
N ILE A 116 20.09 -16.13 -43.75
CA ILE A 116 21.44 -16.11 -44.37
C ILE A 116 21.87 -17.50 -44.83
N ILE A 117 21.60 -18.53 -44.03
CA ILE A 117 22.01 -19.93 -44.32
C ILE A 117 21.08 -20.58 -45.36
N ARG A 118 19.87 -20.04 -45.55
CA ARG A 118 18.86 -20.55 -46.49
C ARG A 118 19.36 -20.60 -47.94
N ASP A 119 20.31 -19.76 -48.31
CA ASP A 119 20.93 -19.76 -49.65
C ASP A 119 21.78 -21.03 -49.93
N HIS A 120 22.15 -21.80 -48.89
CA HIS A 120 22.96 -23.01 -49.05
C HIS A 120 22.18 -24.33 -48.92
N HIS A 121 20.98 -24.34 -48.32
CA HIS A 121 20.20 -25.56 -48.09
C HIS A 121 18.71 -25.33 -48.39
N GLN A 122 18.10 -26.18 -49.23
CA GLN A 122 16.69 -26.12 -49.68
C GLN A 122 15.65 -26.44 -48.57
N GLY A 123 15.97 -26.21 -47.29
CA GLY A 123 15.10 -26.42 -46.15
C GLY A 123 14.61 -25.10 -45.56
N SER A 124 13.33 -25.03 -45.20
CA SER A 124 12.75 -23.88 -44.50
C SER A 124 13.26 -23.81 -43.05
N THR A 125 14.42 -23.22 -42.78
CA THR A 125 15.02 -23.12 -41.42
C THR A 125 14.38 -22.05 -40.52
N TRP A 126 13.38 -21.31 -41.02
CA TRP A 126 12.76 -20.20 -40.28
C TRP A 126 11.93 -20.66 -39.07
N PHE A 127 11.49 -21.93 -39.04
CA PHE A 127 10.61 -22.44 -37.97
C PHE A 127 11.30 -22.47 -36.60
N GLU A 128 12.63 -22.60 -36.55
CA GLU A 128 13.39 -22.68 -35.29
C GLU A 128 13.39 -21.33 -34.56
N GLY A 129 13.74 -20.24 -35.26
CA GLY A 129 13.65 -18.88 -34.71
C GLY A 129 12.22 -18.50 -34.36
N PHE A 130 11.25 -18.91 -35.19
CA PHE A 130 9.83 -18.68 -34.96
C PHE A 130 9.30 -19.38 -33.70
N ALA A 131 9.70 -20.62 -33.44
CA ALA A 131 9.31 -21.37 -32.26
C ALA A 131 9.76 -20.68 -30.96
N ILE A 132 10.97 -20.12 -30.94
CA ILE A 132 11.52 -19.37 -29.80
C ILE A 132 10.70 -18.09 -29.54
N LEU A 133 10.34 -17.37 -30.61
CA LEU A 133 9.52 -16.16 -30.49
C LEU A 133 8.11 -16.47 -29.93
N ILE A 134 7.47 -17.54 -30.42
CA ILE A 134 6.17 -18.00 -29.88
C ILE A 134 6.30 -18.39 -28.41
N ALA A 135 7.32 -19.17 -28.05
CA ALA A 135 7.53 -19.58 -26.67
C ALA A 135 7.71 -18.36 -25.74
N GLY A 136 8.48 -17.36 -26.17
CA GLY A 136 8.64 -16.09 -25.45
C GLY A 136 7.32 -15.32 -25.31
N PHE A 137 6.50 -15.27 -26.37
CA PHE A 137 5.18 -14.63 -26.33
C PHE A 137 4.24 -15.32 -25.34
N ILE A 138 4.17 -16.65 -25.36
CA ILE A 138 3.35 -17.43 -24.42
C ILE A 138 3.83 -17.18 -22.99
N ALA A 139 5.15 -17.16 -22.75
CA ALA A 139 5.71 -16.87 -21.43
C ALA A 139 5.31 -15.49 -20.92
N VAL A 140 5.28 -14.46 -21.77
CA VAL A 140 4.77 -13.12 -21.43
C VAL A 140 3.30 -13.19 -21.02
N VAL A 141 2.46 -13.87 -21.81
CA VAL A 141 1.03 -14.00 -21.52
C VAL A 141 0.81 -14.69 -20.17
N ILE A 142 1.48 -15.82 -19.91
CA ILE A 142 1.37 -16.55 -18.63
C ILE A 142 1.80 -15.64 -17.47
N ALA A 143 2.92 -14.93 -17.60
CA ALA A 143 3.41 -14.02 -16.57
C ALA A 143 2.42 -12.87 -16.30
N SER A 144 1.86 -12.27 -17.35
CA SER A 144 0.88 -11.18 -17.23
C SER A 144 -0.44 -11.66 -16.62
N VAL A 145 -0.93 -12.83 -17.02
CA VAL A 145 -2.13 -13.45 -16.42
C VAL A 145 -1.90 -13.70 -14.94
N ASN A 146 -0.78 -14.33 -14.57
CA ASN A 146 -0.45 -14.60 -13.17
C ASN A 146 -0.40 -13.30 -12.35
N ASN A 147 0.28 -12.27 -12.86
CA ASN A 147 0.37 -10.97 -12.20
C ASN A 147 -1.00 -10.29 -12.04
N TYR A 148 -1.86 -10.39 -13.05
CA TYR A 148 -3.22 -9.86 -13.00
C TYR A 148 -4.08 -10.58 -11.94
N LEU A 149 -4.03 -11.92 -11.89
CA LEU A 149 -4.74 -12.72 -10.90
C LEU A 149 -4.26 -12.41 -9.48
N ASN A 150 -2.94 -12.33 -9.27
CA ASN A 150 -2.35 -11.95 -8.00
C ASN A 150 -2.82 -10.56 -7.55
N GLN A 151 -2.82 -9.58 -8.46
CA GLN A 151 -3.33 -8.24 -8.14
C GLN A 151 -4.79 -8.27 -7.66
N LYS A 152 -5.65 -9.03 -8.36
CA LYS A 152 -7.06 -9.17 -7.97
C LYS A 152 -7.21 -9.80 -6.59
N GLN A 153 -6.47 -10.88 -6.31
CA GLN A 153 -6.50 -11.54 -5.00
C GLN A 153 -6.02 -10.61 -3.88
N PHE A 154 -4.93 -9.87 -4.09
CA PHE A 154 -4.45 -8.89 -3.12
C PHE A 154 -5.44 -7.75 -2.90
N ALA A 155 -6.15 -7.30 -3.94
CA ALA A 155 -7.19 -6.28 -3.80
C ALA A 155 -8.34 -6.79 -2.92
N GLU A 156 -8.75 -8.04 -3.09
CA GLU A 156 -9.77 -8.67 -2.27
C GLU A 156 -9.34 -8.82 -0.80
N LEU A 157 -8.15 -9.39 -0.56
CA LEU A 157 -7.59 -9.53 0.78
C LEU A 157 -7.47 -8.17 1.51
N ARG A 158 -7.09 -7.12 0.79
CA ARG A 158 -7.04 -5.75 1.33
C ARG A 158 -8.43 -5.22 1.66
N SER A 159 -9.43 -5.47 0.81
CA SER A 159 -10.82 -5.11 1.08
C SER A 159 -11.35 -5.82 2.34
N GLN A 160 -11.12 -7.12 2.46
CA GLN A 160 -11.52 -7.90 3.65
C GLN A 160 -10.81 -7.40 4.91
N LYS A 161 -9.48 -7.18 4.87
CA LYS A 161 -8.72 -6.62 6.00
C LYS A 161 -9.16 -5.21 6.40
N ASN A 162 -9.71 -4.43 5.47
CA ASN A 162 -10.26 -3.09 5.74
C ASN A 162 -11.70 -3.13 6.31
N ARG A 163 -12.48 -4.15 5.96
CA ARG A 163 -13.82 -4.41 6.52
C ARG A 163 -13.75 -5.13 7.86
N ALA A 164 -12.62 -5.79 8.14
CA ALA A 164 -12.35 -6.44 9.40
C ALA A 164 -12.66 -5.47 10.56
N PRO A 165 -13.64 -5.83 11.39
CA PRO A 165 -14.08 -4.97 12.47
C PRO A 165 -13.04 -4.94 13.59
N ILE A 166 -12.97 -3.80 14.27
CA ILE A 166 -12.09 -3.56 15.41
C ILE A 166 -12.92 -3.06 16.58
N THR A 167 -12.52 -3.46 17.78
CA THR A 167 -13.10 -2.95 19.02
C THR A 167 -12.47 -1.60 19.34
N VAL A 168 -13.31 -0.61 19.58
CA VAL A 168 -12.90 0.74 19.97
C VAL A 168 -13.63 1.16 21.23
N LEU A 169 -12.98 1.91 22.11
CA LEU A 169 -13.58 2.46 23.31
C LEU A 169 -14.05 3.89 23.04
N ARG A 170 -15.34 4.17 23.25
CA ARG A 170 -15.93 5.50 23.04
C ARG A 170 -16.96 5.78 24.13
N GLY A 171 -16.77 6.87 24.88
CA GLY A 171 -17.65 7.24 25.99
C GLY A 171 -17.82 6.14 27.06
N GLY A 172 -16.77 5.35 27.30
CA GLY A 172 -16.78 4.23 28.24
C GLY A 172 -17.40 2.93 27.69
N VAL A 173 -17.91 2.94 26.46
CA VAL A 173 -18.53 1.77 25.83
C VAL A 173 -17.61 1.19 24.76
N GLN A 174 -17.43 -0.13 24.78
CA GLN A 174 -16.73 -0.86 23.72
C GLN A 174 -17.67 -1.05 22.53
N ILE A 175 -17.30 -0.49 21.38
CA ILE A 175 -18.08 -0.52 20.15
C ILE A 175 -17.28 -1.22 19.07
N PHE A 176 -17.95 -2.06 18.28
CA PHE A 176 -17.35 -2.77 17.17
C PHE A 176 -17.54 -1.99 15.87
N THR A 177 -16.45 -1.49 15.29
CA THR A 177 -16.52 -0.64 14.09
C THR A 177 -15.54 -1.15 13.02
N PRO A 178 -15.91 -1.20 11.73
CA PRO A 178 -14.95 -1.47 10.66
C PRO A 178 -13.83 -0.43 10.64
N LYS A 179 -12.59 -0.83 10.32
CA LYS A 179 -11.43 0.08 10.28
C LYS A 179 -11.69 1.36 9.46
N ARG A 180 -12.34 1.24 8.31
CA ARG A 180 -12.71 2.39 7.44
C ARG A 180 -13.64 3.42 8.11
N ASN A 181 -14.41 3.00 9.11
CA ASN A 181 -15.39 3.84 9.81
C ASN A 181 -14.85 4.33 11.17
N PHE A 182 -13.57 4.12 11.45
CA PHE A 182 -12.93 4.56 12.69
C PHE A 182 -13.08 6.07 12.95
N SER A 183 -13.13 6.89 11.90
CA SER A 183 -13.34 8.34 12.01
C SER A 183 -14.81 8.78 11.91
N ARG A 184 -15.78 7.85 11.82
CA ARG A 184 -17.22 8.21 11.79
C ARG A 184 -17.77 8.34 13.21
N ARG A 185 -18.70 9.30 13.37
CA ARG A 185 -19.48 9.51 14.59
C ARG A 185 -20.18 8.22 15.01
N CYS A 186 -20.32 7.98 16.31
CA CYS A 186 -21.29 7.02 16.79
C CYS A 186 -22.67 7.55 16.41
N SER A 187 -23.41 6.77 15.62
CA SER A 187 -24.86 6.94 15.47
C SER A 187 -25.59 6.38 16.67
#